data_AF-A0A7X4WB15-F1
#
_entry.id   AF-A0A7X4WB15-F1
#
_cell.length_a   1.000
_cell.length_b   1.000
_cell.length_c   1.000
_cell.angle_alpha   90.00
_cell.angle_beta   90.00
_cell.angle_gamma   90.00
#
_symmetry.space_group_name_H-M   'P 1'
#
loop_
_entity.id
_entity.type
_entity.pdbx_description
1 polymer ?
#
loop_
_entity_poly.entity_id
_entity_poly.type
_entity_poly.pdbx_seq_one_letter_code
_entity_poly.pdbx_strand_id
1 'polypeptide(L)'
;MTSKFDYYEVVKVNSEQPSLSEINGLEGAVLGFVQDDNGLYWYAVEIFASGECWDVQENGLMTTGKIMKREDFYTGESVTVSVNQDGEGELK
;
A
#
# COMPACT_ATOMS: atom_id res chain seq x y z
N MET A 1 5.37 -10.09 -16.12
CA MET A 1 4.97 -10.85 -14.92
C MET A 1 3.69 -10.24 -14.37
N THR A 2 2.92 -10.96 -13.58
CA THR A 2 1.70 -10.45 -12.93
C THR A 2 2.01 -10.30 -11.44
N SER A 3 1.51 -9.24 -10.80
CA SER A 3 1.61 -9.08 -9.35
C SER A 3 0.94 -10.26 -8.64
N LYS A 4 1.49 -10.67 -7.49
CA LYS A 4 0.91 -11.73 -6.65
C LYS A 4 -0.32 -11.27 -5.86
N PHE A 5 -0.35 -9.99 -5.49
CA PHE A 5 -1.44 -9.40 -4.71
C PHE A 5 -2.13 -8.31 -5.53
N ASP A 6 -3.43 -8.13 -5.30
CA ASP A 6 -4.25 -7.11 -5.94
C ASP A 6 -4.66 -6.02 -4.93
N TYR A 7 -5.22 -4.93 -5.45
CA TYR A 7 -5.77 -3.85 -4.61
C TYR A 7 -6.77 -4.40 -3.58
N TYR A 8 -6.66 -3.87 -2.36
CA TYR A 8 -7.50 -4.18 -1.20
C TYR A 8 -7.41 -5.63 -0.71
N GLU A 9 -6.47 -6.44 -1.21
CA GLU A 9 -6.16 -7.71 -0.59
C GLU A 9 -5.57 -7.47 0.80
N VAL A 10 -6.07 -8.22 1.78
CA VAL A 10 -5.53 -8.20 3.13
C VAL A 10 -4.35 -9.17 3.18
N VAL A 11 -3.20 -8.63 3.56
CA VAL A 11 -1.93 -9.34 3.65
C VAL A 11 -1.42 -9.32 5.07
N LYS A 12 -0.59 -10.30 5.40
CA LYS A 12 0.18 -10.32 6.65
C LYS A 12 1.65 -10.09 6.32
N VAL A 13 2.27 -9.13 7.00
CA VAL A 13 3.71 -8.89 6.86
C VAL A 13 4.47 -10.08 7.48
N ASN A 14 5.37 -10.66 6.70
CA ASN A 14 6.28 -11.72 7.09
C ASN A 14 7.62 -11.49 6.39
N SER A 15 8.39 -10.53 6.92
CA SER A 15 9.67 -10.12 6.35
C SER A 15 10.82 -10.38 7.32
N GLU A 16 11.98 -10.74 6.76
CA GLU A 16 13.24 -10.86 7.50
C GLU A 16 14.01 -9.51 7.55
N GLN A 17 13.51 -8.48 6.87
CA GLN A 17 14.16 -7.17 6.84
C GLN A 17 14.04 -6.46 8.20
N PRO A 18 15.15 -6.03 8.83
CA PRO A 18 15.12 -5.38 10.14
C PRO A 18 14.28 -4.09 10.18
N SER A 19 14.21 -3.36 9.07
CA SER A 19 13.40 -2.14 8.93
C SER A 19 11.90 -2.39 9.05
N LEU A 20 11.43 -3.61 8.83
CA LEU A 20 10.01 -3.98 8.93
C LEU A 20 9.70 -4.74 10.22
N SER A 21 10.64 -4.80 11.16
CA SER A 21 10.49 -5.56 12.41
C SER A 21 9.31 -5.10 13.26
N GLU A 22 8.95 -3.81 13.20
CA GLU A 22 7.84 -3.26 13.96
C GLU A 22 6.46 -3.64 13.40
N ILE A 23 6.37 -3.86 12.08
CA ILE A 23 5.14 -4.27 11.41
C ILE A 23 5.06 -5.77 11.16
N ASN A 24 6.12 -6.52 11.49
CA ASN A 24 6.19 -7.94 11.20
C ASN A 24 5.12 -8.73 11.96
N GLY A 25 4.37 -9.57 11.25
CA GLY A 25 3.24 -10.31 11.78
C GLY A 25 1.92 -9.51 11.87
N LEU A 26 1.90 -8.22 11.51
CA LEU A 26 0.68 -7.43 11.46
C LEU A 26 -0.06 -7.64 10.12
N GLU A 27 -1.39 -7.48 10.17
CA GLU A 27 -2.24 -7.47 8.98
C GLU A 27 -2.41 -6.03 8.47
N GLY A 28 -2.51 -5.90 7.15
CA GLY A 28 -2.79 -4.64 6.47
C GLY A 28 -3.41 -4.88 5.09
N ALA A 29 -3.80 -3.82 4.40
CA ALA A 29 -4.38 -3.90 3.07
C ALA A 29 -3.46 -3.29 2.00
N VAL A 30 -3.42 -3.92 0.83
CA VAL A 30 -2.70 -3.38 -0.34
C VAL A 30 -3.45 -2.18 -0.90
N LEU A 31 -2.84 -1.00 -0.87
CA LEU A 31 -3.40 0.24 -1.44
C LEU A 31 -2.73 0.69 -2.73
N GLY A 32 -1.62 0.04 -3.12
CA GLY A 32 -0.91 0.32 -4.35
C GLY A 32 0.22 -0.67 -4.55
N PHE A 33 0.69 -0.80 -5.78
CA PHE A 33 1.86 -1.61 -6.08
C PHE A 33 2.53 -1.12 -7.36
N VAL A 34 3.84 -1.38 -7.43
CA VAL A 34 4.68 -1.04 -8.58
C VAL A 34 5.70 -2.14 -8.81
N GLN A 35 6.08 -2.32 -10.06
CA GLN A 35 7.21 -3.17 -10.43
C GLN A 35 8.45 -2.30 -10.59
N ASP A 36 9.54 -2.66 -9.93
CA ASP A 36 10.84 -1.98 -10.09
C ASP A 36 11.57 -2.41 -11.38
N ASP A 37 12.71 -1.77 -11.67
CA ASP A 37 13.51 -2.03 -12.88
C ASP A 37 14.09 -3.46 -12.93
N ASN A 38 14.13 -4.18 -11.79
CA ASN A 38 14.58 -5.57 -11.70
C ASN A 38 13.42 -6.57 -11.85
N GLY A 39 12.20 -6.08 -12.02
CA GLY A 39 11.00 -6.89 -12.14
C GLY A 39 10.39 -7.30 -10.80
N LEU A 40 10.84 -6.77 -9.67
CA LEU A 40 10.30 -7.07 -8.35
C LEU A 40 9.10 -6.17 -8.04
N TYR A 41 8.06 -6.75 -7.45
CA TYR A 41 6.91 -5.98 -6.99
C TYR A 41 7.10 -5.46 -5.58
N TRP A 42 6.74 -4.19 -5.40
CA TRP A 42 6.65 -3.48 -4.13
C TRP A 42 5.21 -3.06 -3.91
N TYR A 43 4.74 -3.21 -2.68
CA TYR A 43 3.35 -2.97 -2.29
C TYR A 43 3.30 -1.89 -1.22
N ALA A 44 2.41 -0.92 -1.41
CA ALA A 44 2.02 0.02 -0.37
C ALA A 44 0.95 -0.65 0.49
N VAL A 45 1.29 -0.97 1.74
CA VAL A 45 0.43 -1.69 2.68
C VAL A 45 0.05 -0.77 3.83
N GLU A 46 -1.25 -0.48 3.96
CA GLU A 46 -1.77 0.21 5.14
C GLU A 46 -1.93 -0.79 6.28
N ILE A 47 -1.17 -0.62 7.36
CA ILE A 47 -1.17 -1.51 8.53
C ILE A 47 -2.31 -1.11 9.46
N PHE A 48 -3.27 -2.02 9.67
CA PHE A 48 -4.48 -1.70 10.43
C PHE A 48 -4.23 -1.29 11.88
N ALA A 49 -3.15 -1.79 12.48
CA ALA A 49 -2.82 -1.49 13.87
C ALA A 49 -2.37 -0.04 14.08
N SER A 50 -1.74 0.59 13.08
CA SER A 50 -1.20 1.96 13.17
C SER A 50 -1.88 2.95 12.23
N GLY A 51 -2.53 2.49 11.16
CA GLY A 51 -3.02 3.32 10.06
C GLY A 51 -1.91 3.88 9.17
N GLU A 52 -0.68 3.42 9.33
CA GLU A 52 0.46 3.86 8.53
C GLU A 52 0.63 3.01 7.28
N CYS A 53 1.09 3.65 6.20
CA CYS A 53 1.37 2.97 4.95
C CYS A 53 2.87 2.69 4.82
N TRP A 54 3.20 1.42 4.53
CA TRP A 54 4.56 0.91 4.43
C TRP A 54 4.82 0.33 3.05
N ASP A 55 6.03 0.50 2.52
CA ASP A 55 6.47 -0.21 1.33
C ASP A 55 7.03 -1.59 1.71
N VAL A 56 6.46 -2.64 1.14
CA VAL A 56 6.88 -4.02 1.41
C VAL A 56 7.07 -4.76 0.10
N GLN A 57 8.22 -5.40 -0.05
CA GLN A 57 8.51 -6.27 -1.19
C GLN A 57 7.58 -7.49 -1.20
N GLU A 58 7.21 -7.99 -2.39
CA GLU A 58 6.28 -9.12 -2.57
C GLU A 58 6.57 -10.36 -1.72
N ASN A 59 7.86 -10.68 -1.52
CA ASN A 59 8.31 -11.84 -0.74
C ASN A 59 8.14 -11.66 0.77
N GLY A 60 7.94 -10.43 1.24
CA GLY A 60 7.67 -10.09 2.64
C GLY A 60 6.19 -10.14 3.01
N LEU A 61 5.32 -10.61 2.10
CA LEU A 61 3.87 -10.64 2.30
C LEU A 61 3.30 -12.06 2.18
N MET A 62 2.32 -12.34 3.02
CA MET A 62 1.51 -13.55 2.99
C MET A 62 0.05 -13.21 2.72
N THR A 63 -0.58 -13.96 1.82
CA THR A 63 -2.04 -13.83 1.60
C THR A 63 -2.79 -14.28 2.85
N THR A 64 -3.87 -13.58 3.16
CA THR A 64 -4.86 -14.03 4.16
C THR A 64 -6.10 -14.61 3.50
N GLY A 65 -6.23 -14.51 2.17
CA GLY A 65 -7.42 -14.87 1.40
C GLY A 65 -8.60 -13.89 1.58
N LYS A 66 -8.44 -12.81 2.36
CA LYS A 66 -9.47 -11.79 2.54
C LYS A 66 -9.23 -10.63 1.58
N ILE A 67 -10.32 -10.03 1.10
CA ILE A 67 -10.31 -8.84 0.26
C ILE A 67 -11.28 -7.85 0.86
N MET A 68 -10.83 -6.60 1.02
CA MET A 68 -11.64 -5.48 1.46
C MET A 68 -12.14 -4.67 0.26
N LYS A 69 -12.99 -3.69 0.52
CA LYS A 69 -13.53 -2.82 -0.51
C LYS A 69 -12.82 -1.48 -0.50
N ARG A 70 -12.83 -0.79 -1.64
CA ARG A 70 -12.28 0.57 -1.75
C ARG A 70 -12.92 1.52 -0.73
N GLU A 71 -14.22 1.38 -0.51
CA GLU A 71 -15.00 2.22 0.38
C GLU A 71 -14.63 2.05 1.86
N ASP A 72 -13.87 1.00 2.21
CA ASP A 72 -13.33 0.82 3.56
C ASP A 72 -12.16 1.79 3.83
N PHE A 73 -11.53 2.34 2.78
CA PHE A 73 -10.34 3.23 2.87
C PHE A 73 -10.59 4.65 2.39
N TYR A 74 -11.55 4.84 1.48
CA TYR A 74 -11.81 6.13 0.86
C TYR A 74 -13.29 6.49 0.99
N THR A 75 -13.56 7.74 1.38
CA THR A 75 -14.92 8.29 1.45
C THR A 75 -15.58 8.46 0.07
N GLY A 76 -14.80 8.35 -1.00
CA GLY A 76 -15.22 8.66 -2.36
C GLY A 76 -15.21 10.16 -2.67
N GLU A 77 -14.85 10.99 -1.70
CA GLU A 77 -14.64 12.42 -1.93
C GLU A 77 -13.41 12.64 -2.82
N SER A 78 -13.46 13.70 -3.61
CA SER A 78 -12.35 14.15 -4.44
C SER A 78 -11.96 15.56 -4.05
N VAL A 79 -10.66 15.83 -4.11
CA VAL A 79 -10.09 17.15 -3.86
C VAL A 79 -9.59 17.69 -5.19
N THR A 80 -9.84 18.97 -5.44
CA THR A 80 -9.32 19.66 -6.62
C THR A 80 -8.14 20.53 -6.23
N VAL A 81 -7.05 20.41 -6.98
CA VAL A 81 -5.84 21.22 -6.79
C VAL A 81 -5.72 22.21 -7.95
N SER A 82 -5.57 23.50 -7.67
CA SER A 82 -5.05 24.46 -8.66
C SER A 82 -3.54 24.46 -8.61
N VAL A 83 -2.91 24.53 -9.78
CA VAL A 83 -1.45 24.57 -9.91
C VAL A 83 -1.06 25.91 -10.53
N ASN A 84 -0.13 26.63 -9.90
CA ASN A 84 0.39 27.89 -10.42
C ASN A 84 1.43 27.64 -11.54
N GLN A 85 1.92 28.71 -12.16
CA GLN A 85 2.91 28.64 -13.25
C GLN A 85 4.26 28.05 -12.82
N ASP A 86 4.57 28.07 -11.52
CA ASP A 86 5.81 27.55 -10.93
C ASP A 86 5.68 26.08 -10.50
N GLY A 87 4.48 25.49 -10.65
CA GLY A 87 4.19 24.10 -10.33
C GLY A 87 3.73 23.84 -8.90
N GLU A 88 3.49 24.89 -8.11
CA GLU A 88 3.00 24.76 -6.73
C GLU A 88 1.47 24.57 -6.70
N GLY A 89 1.01 23.66 -5.85
CA GLY A 89 -0.40 23.30 -5.74
C GLY A 89 -1.08 23.93 -4.52
N GLU A 90 -2.31 24.40 -4.69
CA GLU A 90 -3.20 24.83 -3.61
C GLU A 90 -4.53 24.05 -3.68
N LEU A 91 -5.11 23.76 -2.52
CA LEU A 91 -6.45 23.16 -2.47
C LEU A 91 -7.49 24.23 -2.83
N LYS A 92 -8.44 23.86 -3.68
CA LYS A 92 -9.63 24.68 -3.94
C LYS A 92 -10.68 24.56 -2.84
#